data_AF-A0A0M2SWJ7-F1
#
_entry.id   AF-A0A0M2SWJ7-F1
#
_cell.length_a   1.000
_cell.length_b   1.000
_cell.length_c   1.000
_cell.angle_alpha   90.00
_cell.angle_beta   90.00
_cell.angle_gamma   90.00
#
_symmetry.space_group_name_H-M   'P 1'
#
loop_
_entity.id
_entity.type
_entity.pdbx_description
1 polymer ?
#
loop_
_entity_poly.entity_id
_entity_poly.type
_entity_poly.pdbx_seq_one_letter_code
_entity_poly.pdbx_strand_id
1 'polypeptide(L)'
;MYLFSIVAREDFISIVMDAYQVGMEDNEVQEGSYFREITPDQSFYIFEGPAEFGELGWKIAAQMSSDGADLKDIALSIQQKWQESGQEAEMEAVIGGMSATGEIQYHLISNENITSYFPKAGESLYYANDLSFKLSPMEELSRTLMMRGMSTVSQAQSAQFDLFDKFAGSRPGVSSFAQCLVIEKAE
;
A
#
# COMPACT_ATOMS: atom_id res chain seq x y z
N MET A 1 12.05 -6.53 -0.78
CA MET A 1 10.71 -7.11 -1.04
C MET A 1 9.92 -7.09 0.24
N TYR A 2 8.92 -6.23 0.27
CA TYR A 2 8.09 -5.94 1.43
C TYR A 2 6.82 -6.76 1.34
N LEU A 3 6.24 -7.13 2.46
CA LEU A 3 4.93 -7.77 2.49
C LEU A 3 3.96 -6.74 3.05
N PHE A 4 2.96 -6.36 2.26
CA PHE A 4 1.88 -5.53 2.76
C PHE A 4 0.52 -5.97 2.25
N SER A 5 -0.50 -5.61 3.01
CA SER A 5 -1.89 -5.83 2.67
C SER A 5 -2.73 -4.65 3.09
N ILE A 6 -3.79 -4.41 2.34
CA ILE A 6 -4.76 -3.33 2.52
C ILE A 6 -6.14 -3.96 2.53
N VAL A 7 -6.97 -3.54 3.47
CA VAL A 7 -8.42 -3.80 3.47
C VAL A 7 -9.11 -2.45 3.67
N ALA A 8 -9.97 -2.09 2.72
CA ALA A 8 -10.67 -0.81 2.70
C ALA A 8 -12.18 -1.02 2.71
N ARG A 9 -12.85 -0.21 3.51
CA ARG A 9 -14.31 -0.08 3.60
C ARG A 9 -14.70 1.37 3.50
N GLU A 10 -16.01 1.60 3.41
CA GLU A 10 -16.56 2.96 3.36
C GLU A 10 -16.18 3.83 4.56
N ASP A 11 -15.77 3.25 5.68
CA ASP A 11 -15.50 3.88 6.97
C ASP A 11 -14.04 3.78 7.45
N PHE A 12 -13.24 2.86 6.89
CA PHE A 12 -11.83 2.71 7.26
C PHE A 12 -10.93 2.16 6.15
N ILE A 13 -9.62 2.38 6.29
CA ILE A 13 -8.55 1.59 5.65
C ILE A 13 -7.68 0.97 6.73
N SER A 14 -7.51 -0.34 6.66
CA SER A 14 -6.57 -1.10 7.49
C SER A 14 -5.39 -1.55 6.66
N ILE A 15 -4.19 -1.30 7.16
CA ILE A 15 -2.94 -1.65 6.50
C ILE A 15 -2.10 -2.47 7.47
N VAL A 16 -1.60 -3.61 7.00
CA VAL A 16 -0.63 -4.43 7.72
C VAL A 16 0.55 -4.68 6.80
N MET A 17 1.74 -4.49 7.33
CA MET A 17 2.96 -4.58 6.57
C MET A 17 4.15 -5.02 7.43
N ASP A 18 5.24 -5.53 6.86
CA ASP A 18 6.43 -5.83 7.65
C ASP A 18 7.08 -4.58 8.23
N ALA A 19 7.64 -4.69 9.44
CA ALA A 19 8.34 -3.60 10.10
C ALA A 19 9.74 -3.49 9.50
N TYR A 20 9.96 -2.43 8.74
CA TYR A 20 11.16 -2.20 7.95
C TYR A 20 12.48 -2.34 8.74
N GLN A 21 13.46 -3.03 8.15
CA GLN A 21 14.88 -2.78 8.37
C GLN A 21 15.48 -2.36 7.02
N VAL A 22 16.05 -1.15 6.92
CA VAL A 22 16.84 -0.74 5.77
C VAL A 22 18.03 -1.71 5.68
N GLY A 23 18.05 -2.59 4.69
CA GLY A 23 19.26 -3.32 4.33
C GLY A 23 20.25 -2.36 3.68
N MET A 24 21.34 -2.02 4.37
CA MET A 24 22.47 -1.33 3.77
C MET A 24 23.37 -2.39 3.12
N GLU A 25 23.16 -2.68 1.83
CA GLU A 25 24.17 -3.36 1.03
C GLU A 25 24.85 -2.34 0.11
N ASP A 26 26.18 -2.26 0.24
CA ASP A 26 27.02 -1.35 -0.53
C ASP A 26 27.05 -1.76 -2.02
N ASN A 27 26.78 -0.80 -2.91
CA ASN A 27 27.07 -0.77 -4.36
C ASN A 27 26.09 -1.35 -5.39
N GLU A 28 24.82 -1.63 -5.09
CA GLU A 28 23.81 -1.93 -6.13
C GLU A 28 22.62 -0.96 -6.07
N VAL A 29 21.86 -0.87 -7.17
CA VAL A 29 20.61 -0.09 -7.25
C VAL A 29 19.75 -0.50 -6.07
N GLN A 30 19.59 0.39 -5.09
CA GLN A 30 18.89 0.07 -3.85
C GLN A 30 17.41 -0.17 -4.19
N GLU A 31 17.00 -1.43 -4.32
CA GLU A 31 15.59 -1.77 -4.24
C GLU A 31 15.15 -1.55 -2.78
N GLY A 32 14.18 -0.66 -2.61
CA GLY A 32 13.67 -0.23 -1.33
C GLY A 32 12.16 -0.36 -1.32
N SER A 33 11.62 -0.60 -0.13
CA SER A 33 10.19 -0.48 0.08
C SER A 33 9.94 0.59 1.12
N TYR A 34 8.98 1.47 0.84
CA TYR A 34 8.70 2.60 1.71
C TYR A 34 7.26 2.52 2.16
N PHE A 35 7.06 2.89 3.42
CA PHE A 35 5.78 3.34 3.91
C PHE A 35 5.97 4.73 4.49
N ARG A 36 5.11 5.67 4.12
CA ARG A 36 5.06 7.02 4.67
C ARG A 36 3.62 7.50 4.77
N GLU A 37 3.29 8.15 5.87
CA GLU A 37 2.08 8.96 5.94
C GLU A 37 2.29 10.24 5.13
N ILE A 38 1.36 10.57 4.23
CA ILE A 38 1.35 11.83 3.47
C ILE A 38 0.78 12.94 4.35
N THR A 39 -0.41 12.70 4.89
CA THR A 39 -1.00 13.50 5.95
C THR A 39 -1.29 12.58 7.13
N PRO A 40 -0.81 12.89 8.35
CA PRO A 40 -0.98 12.03 9.52
C PRO A 40 -2.44 11.62 9.72
N ASP A 41 -2.66 10.33 9.97
CA ASP A 41 -3.99 9.73 10.20
C ASP A 41 -5.00 9.88 9.04
N GLN A 42 -4.58 10.38 7.86
CA GLN A 42 -5.48 10.68 6.75
C GLN A 42 -5.08 10.03 5.43
N SER A 43 -3.78 9.96 5.13
CA SER A 43 -3.32 9.41 3.86
C SER A 43 -1.91 8.85 3.95
N PHE A 44 -1.62 7.89 3.08
CA PHE A 44 -0.37 7.14 3.08
C PHE A 44 0.12 6.88 1.66
N TYR A 45 1.41 6.55 1.59
CA TYR A 45 2.11 6.10 0.41
C TYR A 45 2.92 4.84 0.75
N ILE A 46 2.69 3.77 0.00
CA ILE A 46 3.50 2.54 0.00
C ILE A 46 4.17 2.43 -1.36
N PHE A 47 5.44 2.06 -1.40
CA PHE A 47 6.19 1.82 -2.64
C PHE A 47 7.04 0.57 -2.53
N GLU A 48 7.17 -0.14 -3.66
CA GLU A 48 8.11 -1.23 -3.89
C GLU A 48 8.79 -1.04 -5.25
N GLY A 49 10.13 -1.02 -5.26
CA GLY A 49 10.94 -0.82 -6.46
C GLY A 49 12.26 -0.11 -6.15
N PRO A 50 12.91 0.54 -7.13
CA PRO A 50 14.15 1.26 -6.89
C PRO A 50 13.93 2.52 -6.03
N ALA A 51 14.77 2.68 -5.02
CA ALA A 51 14.70 3.68 -3.94
C ALA A 51 14.42 5.11 -4.41
N GLU A 52 15.11 5.52 -5.47
CA GLU A 52 15.01 6.86 -6.04
C GLU A 52 13.61 7.20 -6.55
N PHE A 53 12.87 6.23 -7.06
CA PHE A 53 11.49 6.42 -7.53
C PHE A 53 10.49 6.47 -6.39
N GLY A 54 10.71 5.69 -5.33
CA GLY A 54 9.93 5.78 -4.10
C GLY A 54 10.08 7.14 -3.43
N GLU A 55 11.31 7.65 -3.32
CA GLU A 55 11.58 8.99 -2.78
C GLU A 55 11.02 10.11 -3.66
N LEU A 56 11.10 9.96 -4.99
CA LEU A 56 10.49 10.90 -5.93
C LEU A 56 8.95 10.91 -5.79
N GLY A 57 8.33 9.73 -5.76
CA GLY A 57 6.88 9.57 -5.60
C GLY A 57 6.40 10.18 -4.28
N TRP A 58 7.12 9.93 -3.20
CA TRP A 58 6.86 10.56 -1.91
C TRP A 58 6.92 12.08 -1.96
N LYS A 59 7.97 12.67 -2.57
CA LYS A 59 8.10 14.13 -2.67
C LYS A 59 6.95 14.77 -3.45
N ILE A 60 6.51 14.11 -4.53
CA ILE A 60 5.33 14.54 -5.30
C ILE A 60 4.10 14.51 -4.41
N ALA A 61 3.87 13.40 -3.71
CA ALA A 61 2.71 13.25 -2.82
C ALA A 61 2.69 14.30 -1.70
N ALA A 62 3.81 14.52 -1.01
CA ALA A 62 3.91 15.52 0.05
C ALA A 62 3.64 16.94 -0.45
N GLN A 63 4.23 17.33 -1.58
CA GLN A 63 4.04 18.65 -2.16
C GLN A 63 2.59 18.86 -2.61
N MET A 64 2.08 17.97 -3.45
CA MET A 64 0.73 18.11 -4.00
C MET A 64 -0.36 18.01 -2.94
N SER A 65 -0.17 17.17 -1.91
CA SER A 65 -1.07 17.13 -0.76
C SER A 65 -1.08 18.46 0.00
N SER A 66 0.08 19.11 0.16
CA SER A 66 0.15 20.43 0.79
C SER A 66 -0.53 21.53 -0.04
N ASP A 67 -0.59 21.34 -1.36
CA ASP A 67 -1.29 22.22 -2.30
C ASP A 67 -2.81 21.89 -2.40
N GLY A 68 -3.28 20.87 -1.67
CA GLY A 68 -4.69 20.47 -1.62
C GLY A 68 -5.16 19.61 -2.80
N ALA A 69 -4.24 18.93 -3.50
CA ALA A 69 -4.59 17.99 -4.56
C ALA A 69 -5.26 16.72 -4.01
N ASP A 70 -6.15 16.12 -4.81
CA ASP A 70 -6.76 14.84 -4.47
C ASP A 70 -5.77 13.67 -4.66
N LEU A 71 -5.93 12.60 -3.88
CA LEU A 71 -5.06 11.41 -3.92
C LEU A 71 -4.97 10.79 -5.32
N LYS A 72 -6.04 10.86 -6.11
CA LYS A 72 -6.05 10.38 -7.50
C LYS A 72 -5.15 11.22 -8.41
N ASP A 73 -5.17 12.55 -8.26
CA ASP A 73 -4.35 13.47 -9.05
C ASP A 73 -2.86 13.32 -8.68
N ILE A 74 -2.59 13.06 -7.39
CA ILE A 74 -1.27 12.68 -6.91
C ILE A 74 -0.82 11.37 -7.57
N ALA A 75 -1.66 10.32 -7.56
CA ALA A 75 -1.36 9.03 -8.18
C ALA A 75 -0.99 9.18 -9.68
N LEU A 76 -1.79 9.95 -10.41
CA LEU A 76 -1.56 10.27 -11.84
C LEU A 76 -0.22 10.98 -12.06
N SER A 77 0.11 11.95 -11.19
CA SER A 77 1.34 12.70 -11.30
C SER A 77 2.59 11.85 -11.02
N ILE A 78 2.50 10.95 -10.04
CA ILE A 78 3.56 9.97 -9.74
C ILE A 78 3.77 9.04 -10.94
N GLN A 79 2.69 8.46 -11.47
CA GLN A 79 2.76 7.56 -12.63
C GLN A 79 3.36 8.25 -13.86
N GLN A 80 2.90 9.47 -14.16
CA GLN A 80 3.42 10.23 -15.29
C GLN A 80 4.93 10.45 -15.14
N LYS A 81 5.41 10.74 -13.92
CA LYS A 81 6.84 10.90 -13.66
C LYS A 81 7.64 9.63 -13.84
N TRP A 82 7.06 8.48 -13.49
CA TRP A 82 7.67 7.18 -13.78
C TRP A 82 7.73 6.89 -15.27
N GLN A 83 6.68 7.22 -16.04
CA GLN A 83 6.69 7.05 -17.49
C GLN A 83 7.71 7.96 -18.19
N GLU A 84 7.87 9.20 -17.71
CA GLU A 84 8.84 10.16 -18.22
C GLU A 84 10.30 9.73 -17.99
N SER A 85 10.57 8.87 -16.99
CA SER A 85 11.93 8.36 -16.73
C SER A 85 12.39 7.36 -17.80
N GLY A 86 11.45 6.73 -18.52
CA GLY A 86 11.73 5.70 -19.52
C GLY A 86 12.30 4.41 -18.94
N GLN A 87 12.21 4.21 -17.63
CA GLN A 87 12.73 3.03 -16.95
C GLN A 87 11.73 1.87 -17.01
N GLU A 88 12.21 0.70 -17.44
CA GLU A 88 11.40 -0.53 -17.52
C GLU A 88 11.40 -1.34 -16.22
N ALA A 89 11.93 -0.80 -15.12
CA ALA A 89 11.95 -1.52 -13.84
C ALA A 89 10.53 -1.71 -13.31
N GLU A 90 10.21 -2.91 -12.83
CA GLU A 90 8.93 -3.19 -12.17
C GLU A 90 8.82 -2.29 -10.91
N MET A 91 7.88 -1.36 -10.95
CA MET A 91 7.59 -0.43 -9.85
C MET A 91 6.12 -0.56 -9.51
N GLU A 92 5.85 -0.63 -8.21
CA GLU A 92 4.52 -0.68 -7.67
C GLU A 92 4.40 0.31 -6.51
N ALA A 93 3.32 1.08 -6.49
CA ALA A 93 2.96 1.86 -5.32
C ALA A 93 1.47 1.78 -5.02
N VAL A 94 1.15 2.09 -3.77
CA VAL A 94 -0.20 2.38 -3.36
C VAL A 94 -0.23 3.73 -2.68
N ILE A 95 -1.10 4.61 -3.15
CA ILE A 95 -1.51 5.80 -2.41
C ILE A 95 -2.94 5.60 -1.95
N GLY A 96 -3.22 5.84 -0.68
CA GLY A 96 -4.57 5.68 -0.15
C GLY A 96 -4.82 6.56 1.05
N GLY A 97 -6.08 6.61 1.46
CA GLY A 97 -6.51 7.42 2.56
C GLY A 97 -7.94 7.92 2.39
N MET A 98 -8.19 9.09 2.96
CA MET A 98 -9.47 9.77 2.94
C MET A 98 -9.37 11.02 2.07
N SER A 99 -10.33 11.21 1.15
CA SER A 99 -10.46 12.43 0.36
C SER A 99 -10.86 13.62 1.23
N ALA A 100 -10.78 14.83 0.68
CA ALA A 100 -11.26 16.04 1.35
C ALA A 100 -12.75 16.00 1.71
N THR A 101 -13.57 15.20 1.01
CA THR A 101 -14.99 15.00 1.30
C THR A 101 -15.26 13.85 2.27
N GLY A 102 -14.21 13.20 2.77
CA GLY A 102 -14.34 12.04 3.64
C GLY A 102 -14.61 10.73 2.88
N GLU A 103 -14.33 10.63 1.59
CA GLU A 103 -14.45 9.36 0.87
C GLU A 103 -13.18 8.52 1.07
N ILE A 104 -13.32 7.26 1.48
CA ILE A 104 -12.19 6.33 1.56
C ILE A 104 -11.82 5.91 0.15
N GLN A 105 -10.52 5.94 -0.17
CA GLN A 105 -10.02 5.53 -1.48
C GLN A 105 -8.57 5.02 -1.41
N TYR A 106 -8.21 4.16 -2.36
CA TYR A 106 -6.80 3.86 -2.65
C TYR A 106 -6.57 3.64 -4.14
N HIS A 107 -5.34 3.89 -4.58
CA HIS A 107 -4.93 3.83 -5.97
C HIS A 107 -3.65 3.01 -6.07
N LEU A 108 -3.74 1.90 -6.80
CA LEU A 108 -2.58 1.11 -7.19
C LEU A 108 -1.93 1.79 -8.39
N ILE A 109 -0.63 2.02 -8.32
CA ILE A 109 0.17 2.69 -9.33
C ILE A 109 1.20 1.70 -9.84
N SER A 110 1.20 1.45 -11.14
CA SER A 110 2.27 0.76 -11.85
C SER A 110 2.79 1.65 -12.99
N ASN A 111 3.84 1.21 -13.68
CA ASN A 111 4.34 1.92 -14.86
C ASN A 111 3.26 2.08 -15.96
N GLU A 112 2.41 1.07 -16.12
CA GLU A 112 1.48 0.99 -17.25
C GLU A 112 0.13 1.61 -16.92
N ASN A 113 -0.33 1.46 -15.68
CA ASN A 113 -1.69 1.81 -15.31
C ASN A 113 -1.82 2.34 -13.87
N ILE A 114 -2.96 3.01 -13.64
CA ILE A 114 -3.46 3.28 -12.31
C ILE A 114 -4.80 2.59 -12.16
N THR A 115 -4.97 1.84 -11.08
CA THR A 115 -6.26 1.23 -10.72
C THR A 115 -6.76 1.87 -9.43
N SER A 116 -7.93 2.51 -9.50
CA SER A 116 -8.52 3.25 -8.37
C SER A 116 -9.67 2.47 -7.75
N TYR A 117 -9.73 2.49 -6.42
CA TYR A 117 -10.68 1.72 -5.63
C TYR A 117 -11.40 2.64 -4.64
N PHE A 118 -12.73 2.56 -4.66
CA PHE A 118 -13.64 3.38 -3.87
C PHE A 118 -14.68 2.44 -3.21
N PRO A 119 -14.45 1.97 -1.97
CA PRO A 119 -15.37 1.07 -1.31
C PRO A 119 -16.74 1.74 -1.11
N LYS A 120 -17.79 1.14 -1.68
CA LYS A 120 -19.16 1.57 -1.48
C LYS A 120 -19.74 1.03 -0.18
N ALA A 121 -20.93 1.52 0.17
CA ALA A 121 -21.65 1.05 1.33
C ALA A 121 -21.88 -0.46 1.31
N GLY A 122 -21.44 -1.14 2.38
CA GLY A 122 -21.48 -2.60 2.48
C GLY A 122 -20.46 -3.36 1.64
N GLU A 123 -19.64 -2.69 0.83
CA GLU A 123 -18.54 -3.28 0.08
C GLU A 123 -17.26 -3.33 0.93
N SER A 124 -16.37 -4.25 0.61
CA SER A 124 -15.00 -4.20 1.13
C SER A 124 -14.05 -4.60 0.02
N LEU A 125 -13.04 -3.75 -0.16
CA LEU A 125 -12.01 -3.90 -1.17
C LEU A 125 -10.72 -4.30 -0.46
N TYR A 126 -9.89 -5.09 -1.11
CA TYR A 126 -8.65 -5.56 -0.51
C TYR A 126 -7.57 -5.75 -1.55
N TYR A 127 -6.34 -5.66 -1.08
CA TYR A 127 -5.16 -5.80 -1.88
C TYR A 127 -4.01 -6.36 -1.03
N ALA A 128 -3.17 -7.19 -1.61
CA ALA A 128 -1.91 -7.66 -1.06
C ALA A 128 -0.94 -7.71 -2.24
N ASN A 129 0.27 -7.19 -2.05
CA ASN A 129 1.25 -7.19 -3.12
C ASN A 129 1.64 -8.62 -3.51
N ASP A 130 1.87 -8.85 -4.80
CA ASP A 130 2.12 -10.20 -5.31
C ASP A 130 3.53 -10.68 -4.95
N LEU A 131 3.61 -11.64 -4.02
CA LEU A 131 4.86 -12.21 -3.53
C LEU A 131 5.24 -13.43 -4.38
N SER A 132 5.55 -13.25 -5.66
CA SER A 132 6.08 -14.29 -6.57
C SER A 132 5.18 -15.52 -6.83
N PHE A 133 5.32 -16.06 -8.05
CA PHE A 133 4.48 -17.08 -8.71
C PHE A 133 4.11 -18.39 -7.98
N LYS A 134 4.60 -18.68 -6.76
CA LYS A 134 4.32 -19.95 -6.06
C LYS A 134 3.22 -19.88 -5.01
N LEU A 135 2.92 -18.69 -4.48
CA LEU A 135 1.91 -18.48 -3.45
C LEU A 135 1.24 -17.14 -3.75
N SER A 136 -0.06 -17.11 -4.06
CA SER A 136 -0.76 -15.84 -4.31
C SER A 136 -1.21 -15.23 -2.97
N PRO A 137 -0.61 -14.12 -2.50
CA PRO A 137 -1.02 -13.47 -1.26
C PRO A 137 -2.43 -12.92 -1.36
N MET A 138 -2.83 -12.48 -2.56
CA MET A 138 -4.19 -12.06 -2.86
C MET A 138 -5.22 -13.18 -2.65
N GLU A 139 -4.94 -14.39 -3.13
CA GLU A 139 -5.83 -15.54 -2.92
C GLU A 139 -5.94 -15.91 -1.44
N GLU A 140 -4.82 -15.88 -0.72
CA GLU A 140 -4.81 -16.18 0.71
C GLU A 140 -5.55 -15.13 1.54
N LEU A 141 -5.33 -13.84 1.25
CA LEU A 141 -6.04 -12.75 1.90
C LEU A 141 -7.54 -12.87 1.64
N SER A 142 -7.94 -13.11 0.39
CA SER A 142 -9.33 -13.34 0.01
C SER A 142 -9.96 -14.49 0.79
N ARG A 143 -9.29 -15.65 0.82
CA ARG A 143 -9.73 -16.84 1.57
C ARG A 143 -9.92 -16.53 3.07
N THR A 144 -9.00 -15.78 3.65
CA THR A 144 -9.00 -15.50 5.09
C THR A 144 -10.06 -14.48 5.47
N LEU A 145 -10.24 -13.44 4.64
CA LEU A 145 -11.32 -12.47 4.79
C LEU A 145 -12.71 -13.13 4.69
N MET A 146 -12.89 -14.14 3.82
CA MET A 146 -14.13 -14.92 3.77
C MET A 146 -14.42 -15.70 5.05
N MET A 147 -13.40 -16.11 5.80
CA MET A 147 -13.55 -16.86 7.05
C MET A 147 -13.70 -15.95 8.29
N ARG A 148 -12.92 -14.86 8.36
CA ARG A 148 -12.83 -13.97 9.52
C ARG A 148 -13.79 -12.79 9.45
N GLY A 149 -14.26 -12.47 8.25
CA GLY A 149 -14.99 -11.25 7.97
C GLY A 149 -14.05 -10.08 7.67
N MET A 150 -14.67 -8.96 7.33
CA MET A 150 -14.02 -7.73 6.86
C MET A 150 -14.75 -6.49 7.36
N SER A 151 -15.77 -6.64 8.22
CA SER A 151 -16.73 -5.57 8.57
C SER A 151 -16.23 -4.61 9.64
N THR A 152 -15.14 -4.96 10.31
CA THR A 152 -14.52 -4.14 11.36
C THR A 152 -13.01 -4.16 11.16
N VAL A 153 -12.34 -3.13 11.68
CA VAL A 153 -10.87 -3.05 11.67
C VAL A 153 -10.24 -4.30 12.29
N SER A 154 -10.77 -4.79 13.41
CA SER A 154 -10.25 -5.99 14.08
C SER A 154 -10.36 -7.26 13.21
N GLN A 155 -11.47 -7.43 12.49
CA GLN A 155 -11.62 -8.57 11.55
C GLN A 155 -10.66 -8.46 10.38
N ALA A 156 -10.55 -7.27 9.78
CA ALA A 156 -9.62 -7.01 8.69
C ALA A 156 -8.18 -7.29 9.11
N GLN A 157 -7.72 -6.70 10.21
CA GLN A 157 -6.38 -6.90 10.74
C GLN A 157 -6.12 -8.37 11.10
N SER A 158 -7.08 -9.08 11.69
CA SER A 158 -6.91 -10.51 11.96
C SER A 158 -6.63 -11.32 10.70
N ALA A 159 -7.31 -11.03 9.59
CA ALA A 159 -7.04 -11.70 8.32
C ALA A 159 -5.70 -11.28 7.70
N GLN A 160 -5.33 -10.01 7.85
CA GLN A 160 -4.06 -9.47 7.36
C GLN A 160 -2.85 -9.99 8.15
N PHE A 161 -2.98 -10.20 9.47
CA PHE A 161 -1.94 -10.84 10.29
C PHE A 161 -1.82 -12.34 10.00
N ASP A 162 -2.93 -13.06 9.78
CA ASP A 162 -2.89 -14.46 9.34
C ASP A 162 -2.13 -14.60 8.00
N LEU A 163 -2.33 -13.66 7.06
CA LEU A 163 -1.52 -13.54 5.85
C LEU A 163 -0.05 -13.25 6.20
N PHE A 164 0.20 -12.24 7.02
CA PHE A 164 1.55 -11.85 7.42
C PHE A 164 2.36 -13.04 7.95
N ASP A 165 1.84 -13.72 8.97
CA ASP A 165 2.51 -14.83 9.65
C ASP A 165 2.82 -16.00 8.72
N LYS A 166 1.94 -16.24 7.73
CA LYS A 166 2.14 -17.29 6.73
C LYS A 166 3.34 -16.99 5.82
N PHE A 167 3.64 -15.72 5.56
CA PHE A 167 4.63 -15.31 4.56
C PHE A 167 5.92 -14.72 5.18
N ALA A 168 5.87 -14.14 6.38
CA ALA A 168 6.99 -13.44 7.04
C ALA A 168 8.22 -14.33 7.32
N GLY A 169 8.05 -15.66 7.41
CA GLY A 169 9.16 -16.61 7.57
C GLY A 169 9.64 -17.27 6.28
N SER A 170 8.97 -17.02 5.16
CA SER A 170 9.19 -17.76 3.91
C SER A 170 10.10 -17.05 2.91
N ARG A 171 10.43 -15.78 3.14
CA ARG A 171 11.12 -14.92 2.16
C ARG A 171 12.30 -14.17 2.78
N PRO A 172 13.49 -14.21 2.14
CA PRO A 172 14.58 -13.31 2.48
C PRO A 172 14.15 -11.85 2.34
N GLY A 173 14.45 -11.02 3.33
CA GLY A 173 14.20 -9.57 3.30
C GLY A 173 12.85 -9.11 3.87
N VAL A 174 11.93 -10.01 4.22
CA VAL A 174 10.70 -9.66 4.96
C VAL A 174 10.98 -9.72 6.47
N SER A 175 10.56 -8.70 7.20
CA SER A 175 10.71 -8.68 8.66
C SER A 175 9.80 -9.71 9.33
N SER A 176 10.25 -10.28 10.46
CA SER A 176 9.40 -11.13 11.31
C SER A 176 8.43 -10.33 12.18
N PHE A 177 8.54 -9.01 12.18
CA PHE A 177 7.65 -8.11 12.90
C PHE A 177 6.73 -7.43 11.90
N ALA A 178 5.46 -7.33 12.23
CA ALA A 178 4.50 -6.53 11.48
C ALA A 178 4.29 -5.17 12.16
N GLN A 179 3.99 -4.17 11.35
CA GLN A 179 3.43 -2.90 11.76
C GLN A 179 2.05 -2.73 11.13
N CYS A 180 1.18 -1.99 11.80
CA CYS A 180 -0.17 -1.73 11.32
C CYS A 180 -0.48 -0.24 11.38
N LEU A 181 -1.21 0.24 10.38
CA LEU A 181 -1.83 1.56 10.36
C LEU A 181 -3.32 1.41 10.09
N VAL A 182 -4.10 2.28 10.71
CA VAL A 182 -5.54 2.39 10.44
C VAL A 182 -5.87 3.84 10.17
N ILE A 183 -6.58 4.09 9.07
CA ILE A 183 -7.20 5.38 8.78
C ILE A 183 -8.71 5.18 8.95
N GLU A 184 -9.30 5.89 9.90
CA GLU A 184 -10.72 5.81 10.23
C GLU A 184 -11.37 7.17 10.00
N LYS A 185 -12.63 7.16 9.55
CA LYS A 185 -13.44 8.39 9.56
C LYS A 185 -13.69 8.81 11.00
N ALA A 186 -13.51 10.10 11.27
CA ALA A 186 -13.97 10.66 12.54
C ALA A 186 -15.50 10.53 12.64
N GLU A 187 -15.98 10.03 13.78
CA GLU A 187 -17.41 9.96 14.13
C GLU A 187 -18.06 11.35 14.27
#